data_AF-A0A0F9GAS3-F1
#
_entry.id   AF-A0A0F9GAS3-F1
#
_cell.length_a   1.000
_cell.length_b   1.000
_cell.length_c   1.000
_cell.angle_alpha   90.00
_cell.angle_beta   90.00
_cell.angle_gamma   90.00
#
_symmetry.space_group_name_H-M   'P 1'
#
loop_
_entity.id
_entity.type
_entity.pdbx_description
1 polymer ?
#
loop_
_entity_poly.entity_id
_entity_poly.type
_entity_poly.pdbx_seq_one_letter_code
_entity_poly.pdbx_strand_id
1 'polypeptide(L)'
;MTLLLDPPVWLQLPLIVVAAWRVAVLLVLEGGPFAVFRRLRNLMGFEHDEAGQPVSWPDDLPGSLFACVWCLSFWTTLALYGILWVAPYVVVVLGTWGAATYLEAYRNGR
;
A
#
# COMPACT_ATOMS: atom_id res chain seq x y z
N MET A 1 6.27 26.49 16.30
CA MET A 1 5.22 25.46 16.28
C MET A 1 5.72 24.28 15.45
N THR A 2 6.84 23.70 15.88
CA THR A 2 7.61 22.65 15.16
C THR A 2 8.23 21.64 16.13
N LEU A 3 8.20 21.90 17.43
CA LEU A 3 8.85 21.09 18.46
C LEU A 3 7.96 19.95 19.05
N LEU A 4 6.70 19.85 18.64
CA LEU A 4 5.76 18.83 19.14
C LEU A 4 5.35 17.79 18.07
N LEU A 5 5.91 17.90 16.86
CA LEU A 5 5.53 17.10 15.69
C LEU A 5 6.67 16.28 15.07
N ASP A 6 7.87 16.30 15.66
CA ASP A 6 8.97 15.40 15.30
C ASP A 6 9.07 14.29 16.35
N PRO A 7 8.16 13.30 16.35
CA PRO A 7 8.30 12.16 17.25
C PRO A 7 9.62 11.46 16.92
N PRO A 8 10.30 10.88 17.91
CA PRO A 8 11.53 10.16 17.67
C PRO A 8 11.32 9.05 16.63
N VAL A 9 12.34 8.78 15.81
CA VAL A 9 12.27 7.89 14.63
C VAL A 9 11.62 6.54 14.95
N TRP A 10 11.86 5.98 16.14
CA TRP A 10 11.26 4.71 16.56
C TRP A 10 9.74 4.72 16.68
N LEU A 11 9.10 5.87 16.90
CA LEU A 11 7.64 6.02 16.85
C LEU A 11 7.10 6.14 15.42
N GLN A 12 7.94 6.58 14.48
CA GLN A 12 7.56 6.73 13.07
C GLN A 12 7.60 5.39 12.32
N LEU A 13 8.49 4.47 12.73
CA LEU A 13 8.66 3.18 12.08
C LEU A 13 7.35 2.35 12.02
N PRO A 14 6.58 2.16 13.11
CA PRO A 14 5.32 1.42 13.04
C PRO A 14 4.30 2.07 12.10
N LEU A 15 4.24 3.39 12.08
CA LEU A 15 3.35 4.14 11.20
C LEU A 15 3.67 3.88 9.73
N ILE A 16 4.96 3.92 9.37
CA ILE A 16 5.44 3.64 8.01
C ILE A 16 5.18 2.18 7.64
N VAL A 17 5.39 1.24 8.56
CA VAL A 17 5.10 -0.19 8.32
C VAL A 17 3.63 -0.39 7.94
N VAL A 18 2.71 0.15 8.74
CA VAL A 18 1.28 0.01 8.50
C VAL A 18 0.85 0.77 7.23
N ALA A 19 1.41 1.95 6.98
CA ALA A 19 1.16 2.71 5.75
C ALA A 19 1.66 1.97 4.51
N ALA A 20 2.87 1.41 4.55
CA ALA A 20 3.49 0.69 3.44
C ALA A 20 2.73 -0.59 3.09
N TRP A 21 2.31 -1.33 4.11
CA TRP A 21 1.44 -2.49 3.94
C TRP A 21 0.10 -2.09 3.30
N ARG A 22 -0.56 -1.02 3.77
CA ARG A 22 -1.83 -0.56 3.21
C ARG A 22 -1.70 -0.21 1.73
N VAL A 23 -0.65 0.53 1.36
CA VAL A 23 -0.39 0.90 -0.03
C VAL A 23 -0.09 -0.34 -0.89
N ALA A 24 0.72 -1.28 -0.38
CA ALA A 24 1.03 -2.51 -1.11
C ALA A 24 -0.23 -3.35 -1.37
N VAL A 25 -1.09 -3.51 -0.36
CA VAL A 25 -2.38 -4.22 -0.49
C VAL A 25 -3.31 -3.51 -1.47
N LEU A 26 -3.37 -2.18 -1.44
CA LEU A 26 -4.18 -1.40 -2.38
C LEU A 26 -3.77 -1.59 -3.84
N LEU A 27 -2.46 -1.62 -4.09
CA LEU A 27 -1.92 -1.73 -5.43
C LEU A 27 -2.04 -3.14 -6.00
N VAL A 28 -1.86 -4.18 -5.16
CA VAL A 28 -1.80 -5.57 -5.60
C VAL A 28 -3.15 -6.28 -5.48
N LEU A 29 -3.82 -6.18 -4.33
CA LEU A 29 -4.98 -7.02 -4.01
C LEU A 29 -6.30 -6.29 -4.24
N GLU A 30 -6.39 -5.02 -3.84
CA GLU A 30 -7.66 -4.29 -3.92
C GLU A 30 -7.84 -3.62 -5.28
N GLY A 31 -9.10 -3.49 -5.71
CA GLY A 31 -9.43 -2.68 -6.89
C GLY A 31 -9.37 -1.17 -6.62
N GLY A 32 -9.50 -0.76 -5.36
CA GLY A 32 -9.67 0.63 -4.94
C GLY A 32 -11.03 1.24 -5.33
N PRO A 33 -11.30 2.47 -4.88
CA PRO A 33 -12.48 3.23 -5.30
C PRO A 33 -12.46 3.39 -6.83
N PHE A 34 -13.61 3.18 -7.48
CA PHE A 34 -13.79 3.24 -8.94
C PHE A 34 -12.89 2.30 -9.76
N ALA A 35 -12.38 1.22 -9.15
CA ALA A 35 -11.49 0.24 -9.80
C ALA A 35 -10.19 0.84 -10.38
N VAL A 36 -9.71 1.96 -9.81
CA VAL A 36 -8.51 2.67 -10.30
C VAL A 36 -7.26 1.78 -10.26
N PHE A 37 -7.05 1.02 -9.19
CA PHE A 37 -5.88 0.14 -9.07
C PHE A 37 -6.00 -1.09 -9.98
N ARG A 38 -7.22 -1.59 -10.19
CA ARG A 38 -7.47 -2.64 -11.19
C ARG A 38 -7.15 -2.15 -12.61
N ARG A 39 -7.55 -0.92 -12.95
CA ARG A 39 -7.21 -0.30 -14.25
C ARG A 39 -5.71 -0.10 -14.40
N LEU A 40 -5.01 0.33 -13.35
CA LEU A 40 -3.55 0.46 -13.37
C LEU A 40 -2.88 -0.90 -13.63
N ARG A 41 -3.35 -1.97 -12.99
CA ARG A 41 -2.86 -3.33 -13.23
C ARG A 41 -3.17 -3.83 -14.65
N ASN A 42 -4.37 -3.56 -15.18
CA ASN A 42 -4.69 -3.85 -16.58
C ASN A 42 -3.75 -3.14 -17.56
N LEU A 43 -3.39 -1.88 -17.29
CA LEU A 43 -2.41 -1.14 -18.09
C LEU A 43 -1.01 -1.75 -18.02
N MET A 44 -0.68 -2.44 -16.94
CA MET A 44 0.59 -3.15 -16.75
C MET A 44 0.56 -4.59 -17.27
N GLY A 45 -0.49 -4.98 -18.00
CA GLY A 45 -0.57 -6.29 -18.67
C GLY A 45 -1.17 -7.41 -17.82
N PHE A 46 -1.76 -7.10 -16.67
CA PHE A 46 -2.51 -8.10 -15.88
C PHE A 46 -3.91 -8.27 -16.46
N GLU A 47 -4.28 -9.48 -16.88
CA GLU A 47 -5.68 -9.79 -17.15
C GLU A 47 -6.39 -10.19 -15.86
N HIS A 48 -7.63 -9.72 -15.70
CA HIS A 48 -8.46 -10.04 -14.55
C HIS A 48 -9.75 -10.74 -15.01
N ASP A 49 -10.22 -11.71 -14.23
CA ASP A 49 -11.50 -12.38 -14.47
C ASP A 49 -12.69 -11.45 -14.12
N GLU A 50 -13.91 -11.93 -14.37
CA GLU A 50 -15.14 -11.19 -14.05
C GLU A 50 -15.29 -10.90 -12.54
N ALA A 51 -14.62 -11.68 -11.68
CA ALA A 51 -14.53 -11.46 -10.24
C ALA A 51 -13.43 -10.45 -9.85
N GLY A 52 -12.58 -10.04 -10.79
CA GLY A 52 -11.48 -9.10 -10.60
C GLY A 52 -10.20 -9.71 -10.04
N GLN A 53 -10.06 -11.03 -10.09
CA GLN A 53 -8.85 -11.75 -9.72
C GLN A 53 -7.90 -11.85 -10.93
N PRO A 54 -6.57 -11.73 -10.73
CA PRO A 54 -5.61 -11.85 -11.82
C PRO A 54 -5.57 -13.29 -12.38
N VAL A 55 -5.72 -13.42 -13.70
CA VAL A 55 -5.74 -14.71 -14.43
C VAL A 55 -4.44 -14.93 -15.20
N SER A 56 -3.75 -13.85 -15.57
CA SER A 56 -2.43 -13.88 -16.18
C SER A 56 -1.46 -12.93 -15.46
N TRP A 57 -0.21 -13.38 -15.32
CA TRP A 57 0.88 -12.64 -14.70
C TRP A 57 1.89 -12.32 -15.80
N PRO A 58 2.09 -11.05 -16.15
CA PRO A 58 3.10 -10.67 -17.14
C PRO A 58 4.52 -10.95 -16.61
N ASP A 59 5.36 -11.58 -17.43
CA ASP A 59 6.76 -11.92 -17.10
C ASP A 59 7.71 -10.70 -17.15
N ASP A 60 7.20 -9.52 -17.48
CA ASP A 60 7.97 -8.28 -17.52
C ASP A 60 8.32 -7.78 -16.11
N LEU A 61 9.53 -7.23 -15.95
CA LEU A 61 10.02 -6.68 -14.67
C LEU A 61 9.00 -5.82 -13.89
N PRO A 62 8.32 -4.82 -14.49
CA PRO A 62 7.30 -4.05 -13.75
C PRO A 62 6.08 -4.89 -13.38
N GLY A 63 5.65 -5.81 -14.25
CA GLY A 63 4.58 -6.76 -13.96
C GLY A 63 4.88 -7.60 -12.72
N SER A 64 6.08 -8.15 -12.62
CA SER A 64 6.50 -8.96 -11.47
C SER A 64 6.47 -8.19 -10.13
N LEU A 65 6.67 -6.86 -10.15
CA LEU A 65 6.65 -6.04 -8.94
C LEU A 65 5.23 -5.83 -8.41
N PHE A 66 4.27 -5.62 -9.30
CA PHE A 66 2.85 -5.51 -8.94
C PHE A 66 2.19 -6.87 -8.73
N ALA A 67 2.92 -7.95 -9.01
CA ALA A 67 2.42 -9.30 -8.84
C ALA A 67 2.38 -9.72 -7.36
N CYS A 68 3.28 -9.17 -6.54
CA CYS A 68 3.54 -9.66 -5.20
C CYS A 68 3.49 -8.53 -4.17
N VAL A 69 2.61 -8.69 -3.18
CA VAL A 69 2.49 -7.75 -2.05
C VAL A 69 3.83 -7.59 -1.32
N TRP A 70 4.59 -8.68 -1.16
CA TRP A 70 5.89 -8.65 -0.47
C TRP A 70 6.94 -7.85 -1.25
N CYS A 71 7.03 -8.07 -2.56
CA CYS A 71 7.93 -7.32 -3.43
C CYS A 71 7.58 -5.84 -3.43
N LEU A 72 6.29 -5.54 -3.55
CA LEU A 72 5.82 -4.16 -3.55
C LEU A 72 5.98 -3.49 -2.18
N SER A 73 5.91 -4.24 -1.07
CA SER A 73 6.09 -3.72 0.30
C SER A 73 7.47 -3.10 0.51
N PHE A 74 8.52 -3.65 -0.10
CA PHE A 74 9.85 -3.05 -0.04
C PHE A 74 9.87 -1.67 -0.71
N TRP A 75 9.32 -1.59 -1.93
CA TRP A 75 9.29 -0.33 -2.70
C TRP A 75 8.35 0.71 -2.10
N THR A 76 7.18 0.31 -1.59
CA THR A 76 6.26 1.23 -0.91
C THR A 76 6.83 1.75 0.39
N THR A 77 7.59 0.94 1.13
CA THR A 77 8.31 1.39 2.33
C THR A 77 9.35 2.46 2.00
N LEU A 78 10.17 2.23 0.96
CA LEU A 78 11.17 3.21 0.51
C LEU A 78 10.51 4.52 0.08
N ALA A 79 9.44 4.43 -0.73
CA ALA A 79 8.70 5.60 -1.21
C ALA A 79 8.07 6.39 -0.04
N LEU A 80 7.40 5.72 0.90
CA LEU A 80 6.76 6.38 2.03
C LEU A 80 7.76 6.96 3.02
N TYR A 81 8.92 6.32 3.20
CA TYR A 81 10.01 6.90 3.99
C TYR A 81 10.48 8.23 3.38
N GLY A 82 10.63 8.30 2.06
CA GLY A 82 10.93 9.56 1.36
C GLY A 82 9.81 10.60 1.48
N ILE A 83 8.55 10.19 1.32
CA ILE A 83 7.38 11.07 1.42
C ILE A 83 7.24 11.67 2.82
N LEU A 84 7.63 10.94 3.87
CA LEU A 84 7.57 11.42 5.24
C LEU A 84 8.32 12.75 5.43
N TRP A 85 9.43 12.95 4.72
CA TRP A 85 10.23 14.18 4.79
C TRP A 85 9.57 15.39 4.12
N VAL A 86 8.67 15.17 3.16
CA VAL A 86 8.05 16.24 2.37
C VAL A 86 6.60 16.49 2.80
N ALA A 87 5.85 15.42 3.07
CA ALA A 87 4.42 15.43 3.35
C ALA A 87 4.07 14.40 4.45
N PRO A 88 4.47 14.62 5.71
CA PRO A 88 4.27 13.65 6.79
C PRO A 88 2.80 13.32 7.04
N TYR A 89 1.90 14.29 6.82
CA TYR A 89 0.45 14.09 6.95
C TYR A 89 -0.09 12.97 6.07
N VAL A 90 0.48 12.76 4.87
CA VAL A 90 0.04 11.67 3.96
C VAL A 90 0.35 10.32 4.59
N VAL A 91 1.55 10.16 5.15
CA VAL A 91 1.97 8.90 5.80
C VAL A 91 1.13 8.63 7.05
N VAL A 92 0.81 9.67 7.83
CA VAL A 92 -0.07 9.54 9.01
C VAL A 92 -1.47 9.09 8.61
N VAL A 93 -2.06 9.69 7.57
CA VAL A 93 -3.40 9.29 7.09
C VAL A 93 -3.40 7.86 6.57
N LEU A 94 -2.40 7.48 5.77
CA LEU A 94 -2.30 6.11 5.25
C LEU A 94 -2.05 5.08 6.36
N GLY A 95 -1.21 5.42 7.35
CA GLY A 95 -0.93 4.56 8.50
C GLY A 95 -2.15 4.37 9.39
N THR A 96 -2.88 5.45 9.70
CA THR A 96 -4.10 5.36 10.52
C THR A 96 -5.22 4.61 9.79
N TRP A 97 -5.37 4.80 8.47
CA TRP A 97 -6.30 4.02 7.66
C TRP A 97 -5.92 2.54 7.63
N GLY A 98 -4.64 2.23 7.39
CA GLY A 98 -4.13 0.85 7.45
C GLY A 98 -4.41 0.19 8.79
N ALA A 99 -4.14 0.88 9.90
CA ALA A 99 -4.40 0.38 11.24
C ALA A 99 -5.89 0.09 11.46
N ALA A 100 -6.77 1.02 11.05
CA ALA A 100 -8.22 0.85 11.17
C ALA A 100 -8.71 -0.38 10.39
N THR A 101 -8.26 -0.55 9.13
CA THR A 101 -8.64 -1.70 8.30
C THR A 101 -8.12 -3.02 8.87
N TYR A 102 -6.91 -3.03 9.42
CA TYR A 102 -6.34 -4.20 10.08
C TYR A 102 -7.13 -4.60 11.32
N LEU A 103 -7.47 -3.63 12.18
CA LEU A 103 -8.26 -3.87 13.38
C LEU A 103 -9.66 -4.38 13.04
N GLU A 104 -10.27 -3.86 11.99
CA GLU A 104 -11.56 -4.35 11.50
C GLU A 104 -11.48 -5.79 10.98
N ALA A 105 -10.44 -6.12 10.19
CA ALA A 105 -10.22 -7.47 9.70
C ALA A 105 -10.03 -8.46 10.87
N TYR A 106 -9.19 -8.11 11.84
CA TYR A 106 -8.96 -8.90 13.05
C TYR A 106 -10.25 -9.11 13.86
N ARG A 107 -11.06 -8.06 14.04
CA ARG A 107 -12.36 -8.15 14.72
C ARG A 107 -13.32 -9.08 13.99
N ASN A 108 -13.29 -9.10 12.66
CA ASN A 108 -14.17 -9.92 11.83
C ASN A 108 -13.65 -11.37 11.63
N GLY A 109 -12.55 -11.76 12.26
CA GLY A 109 -11.99 -13.11 12.17
C GLY A 109 -11.47 -13.47 10.78
N ARG A 110 -11.02 -12.48 10.01
CA ARG A 110 -10.38 -12.65 8.70
C ARG A 110 -8.86 -12.48 8.80
#